data_AF-A0AAV0UTI2-F1
#
_entry.id   AF-A0AAV0UTI2-F1
#
_cell.length_a   1.000
_cell.length_b   1.000
_cell.length_c   1.000
_cell.angle_alpha   90.00
_cell.angle_beta   90.00
_cell.angle_gamma   90.00
#
_symmetry.space_group_name_H-M   'P 1'
#
loop_
_entity.id
_entity.type
_entity.pdbx_description
1 polymer ?
#
loop_
_entity_poly.entity_id
_entity_poly.type
_entity_poly.pdbx_seq_one_letter_code
_entity_poly.pdbx_strand_id
1 'polypeptide(L)'
;MIEDWRASFRVFGTSEDEGEDLETTLCELAMLCAYARTEETPAKMEVALRKEFVTVFTDRLVSALLHPVPRSVSPADALVTDWTLLTNANGLEERLGFKYHDNLRNALQEAGIGEDNDTWVHDVGLAFLFYQESAGASLSLCEWYESFASELKEEAKSAKNSKSKGITSNGMLDSAIKSRFVRALCTLRHWGFLKSDAPCNQEQDLMEKLVFI
;
A
#
# COMPACT_ATOMS: atom_id res chain seq x y z
N MET A 1 -31.40 6.12 -38.79
CA MET A 1 -30.45 5.47 -37.88
C MET A 1 -30.98 5.53 -36.45
N ILE A 2 -32.00 4.71 -36.16
CA ILE A 2 -32.40 4.31 -34.80
C ILE A 2 -32.29 2.78 -34.81
N GLU A 3 -31.09 2.30 -35.08
CA GLU A 3 -30.74 0.89 -35.19
C GLU A 3 -29.32 0.91 -34.60
N ASP A 4 -29.09 0.69 -33.31
CA ASP A 4 -29.05 -0.66 -32.75
C ASP A 4 -28.92 -0.63 -31.20
N TRP A 5 -29.65 0.26 -30.52
CA TRP A 5 -29.53 0.39 -29.05
C TRP A 5 -30.05 -0.85 -28.28
N ARG A 6 -30.99 -1.59 -28.89
CA ARG A 6 -31.56 -2.82 -28.32
C ARG A 6 -30.54 -3.95 -28.21
N ALA A 7 -29.59 -4.05 -29.14
CA ALA A 7 -28.53 -5.06 -29.08
C ALA A 7 -27.54 -4.80 -27.93
N SER A 8 -27.22 -3.53 -27.66
CA SER A 8 -26.30 -3.14 -26.58
C SER A 8 -26.87 -3.35 -25.17
N PHE A 9 -28.19 -3.33 -25.01
CA PHE A 9 -28.84 -3.42 -23.69
C PHE A 9 -29.31 -4.82 -23.29
N ARG A 10 -29.45 -5.77 -24.24
CA ARG A 10 -29.77 -7.18 -23.92
C ARG A 10 -28.75 -7.86 -23.00
N VAL A 11 -27.54 -7.31 -22.88
CA VAL A 11 -26.49 -7.85 -22.00
C VAL A 11 -26.72 -7.48 -20.52
N PHE A 12 -27.53 -6.46 -20.22
CA PHE A 12 -27.78 -5.99 -18.85
C PHE A 12 -29.13 -6.44 -18.25
N GLY A 13 -30.03 -7.02 -19.07
CA GLY A 13 -31.39 -7.40 -18.65
C GLY A 13 -31.55 -8.86 -18.23
N THR A 14 -30.77 -9.34 -17.26
CA THR A 14 -31.02 -10.67 -16.62
C THR A 14 -31.54 -10.57 -15.19
N SER A 15 -32.05 -9.41 -14.77
CA SER A 15 -32.84 -9.27 -13.55
C SER A 15 -34.31 -9.05 -13.91
N GLU A 16 -34.98 -10.13 -14.29
CA GLU A 16 -36.44 -10.21 -14.21
C GLU A 16 -36.81 -10.21 -12.72
N ASP A 17 -37.09 -9.06 -12.12
CA ASP A 17 -38.12 -8.98 -11.08
C ASP A 17 -38.56 -7.54 -10.78
N GLU A 18 -39.87 -7.34 -10.84
CA GLU A 18 -40.68 -6.30 -10.19
C GLU A 18 -40.26 -4.82 -10.33
N GLY A 19 -40.51 -4.26 -11.52
CA GLY A 19 -40.61 -2.82 -11.73
C GLY A 19 -40.75 -2.52 -13.21
N GLU A 20 -41.57 -1.53 -13.60
CA GLU A 20 -41.82 -1.12 -14.99
C GLU A 20 -40.56 -1.28 -15.86
N ASP A 21 -40.63 -2.26 -16.76
CA ASP A 21 -39.51 -2.74 -17.56
C ASP A 21 -38.81 -1.54 -18.24
N LEU A 22 -37.55 -1.29 -17.88
CA LEU A 22 -36.76 -0.19 -18.41
C LEU A 22 -36.74 -0.22 -19.95
N GLU A 23 -36.80 -1.42 -20.54
CA GLU A 23 -36.92 -1.61 -21.98
C GLU A 23 -38.24 -1.04 -22.54
N THR A 24 -39.36 -1.23 -21.83
CA THR A 24 -40.66 -0.67 -22.22
C THR A 24 -40.65 0.86 -22.13
N THR A 25 -40.10 1.42 -21.06
CA THR A 25 -39.99 2.88 -20.88
C THR A 25 -39.10 3.51 -21.97
N LEU A 26 -37.97 2.89 -22.31
CA LEU A 26 -37.08 3.37 -23.38
C LEU A 26 -37.73 3.26 -24.76
N CYS A 27 -38.52 2.21 -25.01
CA CYS A 27 -39.29 2.07 -26.24
C CYS A 27 -40.37 3.16 -26.37
N GLU A 28 -41.10 3.47 -25.30
CA GLU A 28 -42.10 4.53 -25.28
C GLU A 28 -41.48 5.91 -25.51
N LEU A 29 -40.33 6.18 -24.89
CA LEU A 29 -39.58 7.43 -25.07
C LEU A 29 -39.07 7.58 -26.50
N ALA A 30 -38.59 6.49 -27.12
CA ALA A 30 -38.17 6.48 -28.52
C ALA A 30 -39.35 6.74 -29.48
N MET A 31 -40.53 6.18 -29.20
CA MET A 31 -41.74 6.47 -29.95
C MET A 31 -42.18 7.93 -29.81
N LEU A 32 -42.13 8.50 -28.61
CA LEU A 32 -42.45 9.91 -28.37
C LEU A 32 -41.48 10.86 -29.09
N CYS A 33 -40.19 10.53 -29.14
CA CYS A 33 -39.21 11.26 -29.95
C CYS A 33 -39.45 11.15 -31.45
N ALA A 34 -39.80 9.97 -31.94
CA ALA A 34 -40.11 9.76 -33.35
C ALA A 34 -41.35 10.58 -33.77
N TYR A 35 -42.39 10.58 -32.92
CA TYR A 35 -43.61 11.36 -33.11
C TYR A 35 -43.34 12.87 -33.10
N ALA A 36 -42.56 13.35 -32.12
CA ALA A 36 -42.15 14.75 -32.04
C ALA A 36 -41.31 15.22 -33.23
N ARG A 37 -40.66 14.31 -33.97
CA ARG A 37 -39.88 14.63 -35.16
C ARG A 37 -40.73 14.75 -36.42
N THR A 38 -41.94 14.19 -36.42
CA THR A 38 -42.83 14.13 -37.59
C THR A 38 -43.91 15.19 -37.60
N GLU A 39 -44.25 15.78 -36.44
CA GLU A 39 -45.22 16.88 -36.32
C GLU A 39 -44.58 18.14 -35.74
N GLU A 40 -45.09 19.32 -36.12
CA GLU A 40 -44.65 20.61 -35.57
C GLU A 40 -45.08 20.68 -34.09
N THR A 41 -44.18 20.30 -33.18
CA THR A 41 -44.52 20.11 -31.77
C THR A 41 -44.84 21.43 -31.06
N PRO A 42 -45.97 21.53 -30.34
CA PRO A 42 -46.27 22.70 -29.53
C PRO A 42 -45.16 22.93 -28.49
N ALA A 43 -44.72 24.18 -28.30
CA ALA A 43 -43.59 24.51 -27.40
C ALA A 43 -43.74 23.97 -25.95
N LYS A 44 -44.98 23.78 -25.46
CA LYS A 44 -45.24 23.18 -24.14
C LYS A 44 -44.90 21.68 -24.09
N MET A 45 -45.08 20.97 -25.20
CA MET A 45 -44.75 19.55 -25.34
C MET A 45 -43.24 19.32 -25.40
N GLU A 46 -42.50 20.22 -26.06
CA GLU A 46 -41.03 20.17 -26.06
C GLU A 46 -40.43 20.37 -24.65
N VAL A 47 -40.99 21.30 -23.86
CA VAL A 47 -40.56 21.52 -22.48
C VAL A 47 -40.87 20.30 -21.61
N ALA A 48 -42.03 19.68 -21.79
CA ALA A 48 -42.40 18.46 -21.08
C ALA A 48 -41.48 17.29 -21.44
N LEU A 49 -41.24 17.06 -22.74
CA LEU A 49 -40.33 16.00 -23.22
C LEU A 49 -38.90 16.20 -22.72
N ARG A 50 -38.37 17.44 -22.73
CA ARG A 50 -37.04 17.72 -22.15
C ARG A 50 -36.98 17.41 -20.67
N LYS A 51 -38.05 17.71 -19.92
CA LYS A 51 -38.12 17.41 -18.50
C LYS A 51 -38.14 15.90 -18.26
N GLU A 52 -38.96 15.16 -18.98
CA GLU A 52 -39.02 13.69 -18.92
C GLU A 52 -37.68 13.05 -19.30
N PHE A 53 -37.04 13.53 -20.36
CA PHE A 53 -35.70 13.07 -20.75
C PHE A 53 -34.67 13.28 -19.65
N VAL A 54 -34.64 14.48 -19.06
CA VAL A 54 -33.71 14.78 -17.97
C VAL A 54 -34.00 13.85 -16.79
N THR A 55 -35.26 13.73 -16.38
CA THR A 55 -35.66 12.88 -15.24
C THR A 55 -35.32 11.40 -15.47
N VAL A 56 -35.64 10.83 -16.64
CA VAL A 56 -35.30 9.44 -16.96
C VAL A 56 -33.78 9.23 -16.98
N PHE A 57 -33.05 10.16 -17.59
CA PHE A 57 -31.60 10.03 -17.71
C PHE A 57 -30.89 10.22 -16.37
N THR A 58 -31.27 11.21 -15.55
CA THR A 58 -30.62 11.47 -14.26
C THR A 58 -31.06 10.47 -13.19
N ASP A 59 -32.35 10.22 -13.07
CA ASP A 59 -32.91 9.56 -11.89
C ASP A 59 -32.96 8.04 -12.07
N ARG A 60 -33.16 7.55 -13.30
CA ARG A 60 -33.22 6.10 -13.58
C ARG A 60 -31.91 5.56 -14.13
N LEU A 61 -31.23 6.29 -15.03
CA LEU A 61 -30.05 5.76 -15.75
C LEU A 61 -28.73 6.09 -15.05
N VAL A 62 -28.48 7.37 -14.77
CA VAL A 62 -27.25 7.83 -14.10
C VAL A 62 -27.22 7.36 -12.64
N SER A 63 -28.36 7.40 -11.95
CA SER A 63 -28.45 6.90 -10.56
C SER A 63 -28.12 5.40 -10.48
N ALA A 64 -28.68 4.57 -11.37
CA ALA A 64 -28.42 3.13 -11.39
C ALA A 64 -26.97 2.78 -11.76
N LEU A 65 -26.35 3.54 -12.68
CA LEU A 65 -24.96 3.29 -13.11
C LEU A 65 -23.92 3.77 -12.10
N LEU A 66 -24.17 4.90 -11.41
CA LEU A 66 -23.21 5.49 -10.47
C LEU A 66 -23.42 5.05 -9.02
N HIS A 67 -24.63 4.60 -8.66
CA HIS A 67 -24.97 4.14 -7.32
C HIS A 67 -25.60 2.75 -7.44
N PRO A 68 -24.78 1.69 -7.59
CA PRO A 68 -25.28 0.32 -7.70
C PRO A 68 -26.01 -0.17 -6.42
N VAL A 69 -25.90 0.58 -5.32
CA VAL A 69 -26.65 0.34 -4.09
C VAL A 69 -27.85 1.28 -4.05
N PRO A 70 -29.09 0.77 -4.00
CA PRO A 70 -30.30 1.60 -3.89
C PRO A 70 -30.23 2.52 -2.67
N ARG A 71 -30.74 3.76 -2.76
CA ARG A 71 -30.76 4.71 -1.62
C ARG A 71 -31.68 4.28 -0.46
N SER A 72 -32.59 3.34 -0.70
CA SER A 72 -33.47 2.74 0.30
C SER A 72 -33.36 1.22 0.20
N VAL A 73 -32.47 0.65 1.00
CA VAL A 73 -32.15 -0.78 0.99
C VAL A 73 -33.02 -1.46 2.04
N SER A 74 -33.75 -2.52 1.66
CA SER A 74 -34.41 -3.36 2.66
C SER A 74 -33.34 -4.06 3.53
N PRO A 75 -33.66 -4.51 4.76
CA PRO A 75 -32.68 -5.21 5.59
C PRO A 75 -32.09 -6.46 4.91
N ALA A 76 -32.85 -7.11 4.03
CA ALA A 76 -32.39 -8.26 3.26
C ALA A 76 -31.41 -7.84 2.15
N ASP A 77 -31.72 -6.76 1.42
CA ASP A 77 -30.85 -6.25 0.36
C ASP A 77 -29.53 -5.73 0.92
N ALA A 78 -29.52 -5.20 2.16
CA ALA A 78 -28.31 -4.73 2.83
C ALA A 78 -27.35 -5.90 3.13
N LEU A 79 -27.90 -7.04 3.56
CA LEU A 79 -27.12 -8.27 3.78
C LEU A 79 -26.56 -8.81 2.46
N VAL A 80 -27.35 -8.77 1.38
CA VAL A 80 -26.89 -9.22 0.05
C VAL A 80 -25.79 -8.30 -0.49
N THR A 81 -25.90 -6.98 -0.29
CA THR A 81 -24.83 -6.04 -0.68
C THR A 81 -23.54 -6.26 0.09
N ASP A 82 -23.61 -6.58 1.38
CA ASP A 82 -22.42 -6.90 2.19
C ASP A 82 -21.74 -8.21 1.75
N TRP A 83 -22.48 -9.16 1.17
CA TRP A 83 -21.91 -10.40 0.65
C TRP A 83 -21.33 -10.27 -0.76
N THR A 84 -21.86 -9.34 -1.55
CA THR A 84 -21.49 -9.17 -2.96
C THR A 84 -20.44 -8.08 -3.18
N LEU A 85 -20.39 -7.07 -2.30
CA LEU A 85 -19.47 -5.95 -2.40
C LEU A 85 -18.32 -6.11 -1.40
N LEU A 86 -17.11 -6.35 -1.90
CA LEU A 86 -15.91 -6.32 -1.08
C LEU A 86 -15.52 -4.85 -0.79
N THR A 87 -15.94 -4.32 0.35
CA THR A 87 -15.64 -2.93 0.76
C THR A 87 -14.24 -2.74 1.33
N ASN A 88 -13.67 -3.78 1.94
CA ASN A 88 -12.39 -3.70 2.62
C ASN A 88 -11.30 -4.47 1.84
N ALA A 89 -10.45 -3.72 1.15
CA ALA A 89 -9.32 -4.26 0.40
C ALA A 89 -8.07 -4.47 1.26
N ASN A 90 -8.03 -4.00 2.53
CA ASN A 90 -6.81 -3.98 3.33
C ASN A 90 -6.26 -5.39 3.58
N GLY A 91 -7.13 -6.36 3.87
CA GLY A 91 -6.71 -7.76 4.04
C GLY A 91 -6.19 -8.39 2.74
N LEU A 92 -6.63 -7.87 1.57
CA LEU A 92 -6.09 -8.27 0.28
C LEU A 92 -4.74 -7.58 0.01
N GLU A 93 -4.63 -6.29 0.34
CA GLU A 93 -3.41 -5.50 0.21
C GLU A 93 -2.29 -6.04 1.11
N GLU A 94 -2.57 -6.45 2.35
CA GLU A 94 -1.58 -7.06 3.24
C GLU A 94 -1.09 -8.42 2.73
N ARG A 95 -1.96 -9.20 2.08
CA ARG A 95 -1.63 -10.56 1.61
C ARG A 95 -1.03 -10.60 0.22
N LEU A 96 -1.37 -9.63 -0.64
CA LEU A 96 -0.88 -9.51 -2.01
C LEU A 96 0.25 -8.49 -2.13
N GLY A 97 0.30 -7.49 -1.24
CA GLY A 97 1.34 -6.47 -1.18
C GLY A 97 2.61 -7.03 -0.57
N PHE A 98 3.57 -7.39 -1.42
CA PHE A 98 4.90 -7.81 -0.99
C PHE A 98 5.76 -6.59 -0.58
N LYS A 99 5.40 -5.92 0.52
CA LYS A 99 6.15 -4.79 1.10
C LYS A 99 7.23 -5.24 2.10
N TYR A 100 7.82 -6.42 1.88
CA TYR A 100 8.77 -7.04 2.84
C TYR A 100 9.99 -6.15 3.11
N HIS A 101 10.61 -5.60 2.06
CA HIS A 101 11.80 -4.76 2.20
C HIS A 101 11.50 -3.41 2.85
N ASP A 102 10.37 -2.79 2.53
CA ASP A 102 9.96 -1.51 3.14
C ASP A 102 9.66 -1.69 4.63
N ASN A 103 8.93 -2.76 4.99
CA ASN A 103 8.63 -3.09 6.38
C ASN A 103 9.91 -3.41 7.16
N LEU A 104 10.84 -4.16 6.56
CA LEU A 104 12.12 -4.49 7.18
C LEU A 104 12.99 -3.24 7.37
N ARG A 105 13.00 -2.32 6.39
CA ARG A 105 13.69 -1.03 6.52
C ARG A 105 13.15 -0.21 7.68
N ASN A 106 11.83 -0.07 7.77
CA ASN A 106 11.19 0.69 8.84
C ASN A 106 11.51 0.09 10.21
N ALA A 107 11.39 -1.24 10.34
CA ALA A 107 11.71 -1.95 11.58
C ALA A 107 13.18 -1.77 11.99
N LEU A 108 14.12 -1.80 11.04
CA LEU A 108 15.54 -1.60 11.33
C LEU A 108 15.87 -0.16 11.74
N GLN A 109 15.22 0.81 11.10
CA GLN A 109 15.39 2.22 11.44
C GLN A 109 14.86 2.52 12.85
N GLU A 110 13.70 1.96 13.21
CA GLU A 110 13.13 2.07 14.55
C GLU A 110 14.03 1.39 15.61
N ALA A 111 14.49 0.17 15.32
CA ALA A 111 15.32 -0.60 16.24
C ALA A 111 16.68 0.06 16.55
N GLY A 112 17.24 0.84 15.62
CA GLY A 112 18.50 1.55 15.84
C GLY A 112 18.38 2.81 16.71
N ILE A 113 17.18 3.38 16.83
CA ILE A 113 16.93 4.64 17.58
C ILE A 113 16.24 4.36 18.93
N GLY A 114 15.48 3.27 19.04
CA GLY A 114 14.71 2.93 20.24
C GLY A 114 15.54 2.32 21.37
N GLU A 115 15.08 2.48 22.61
CA GLU A 115 15.53 1.72 23.79
C GLU A 115 14.97 0.29 23.76
N ASP A 116 15.27 -0.45 22.69
CA ASP A 116 14.71 -1.78 22.50
C ASP A 116 15.43 -2.81 23.39
N ASN A 117 14.67 -3.66 24.07
CA ASN A 117 15.22 -4.66 25.00
C ASN A 117 15.97 -5.80 24.28
N ASP A 118 15.70 -6.00 23.00
CA ASP A 118 16.36 -7.03 22.19
C ASP A 118 17.69 -6.51 21.63
N THR A 119 18.73 -6.66 22.47
CA THR A 119 20.12 -6.20 22.18
C THR A 119 20.67 -6.61 20.81
N TRP A 120 20.19 -7.71 20.22
CA TRP A 120 20.65 -8.16 18.91
C TRP A 120 19.95 -7.42 17.76
N VAL A 121 18.65 -7.12 17.87
CA VAL A 121 17.91 -6.38 16.84
C VAL A 121 18.41 -4.95 16.83
N HIS A 122 18.63 -4.39 18.03
CA HIS A 122 19.23 -3.08 18.21
C HIS A 122 20.63 -3.00 17.56
N ASP A 123 21.51 -4.00 17.75
CA ASP A 123 22.80 -4.06 17.05
C ASP A 123 22.65 -4.00 15.52
N VAL A 124 21.68 -4.74 14.97
CA VAL A 124 21.45 -4.77 13.51
C VAL A 124 20.87 -3.43 13.04
N GLY A 125 19.97 -2.82 13.81
CA GLY A 125 19.41 -1.50 13.56
C GLY A 125 20.49 -0.40 13.60
N LEU A 126 21.38 -0.42 14.60
CA LEU A 126 22.50 0.50 14.71
C LEU A 126 23.44 0.39 13.51
N ALA A 127 23.78 -0.83 13.11
CA ALA A 127 24.55 -1.06 11.89
C ALA A 127 23.80 -0.57 10.64
N PHE A 128 22.48 -0.76 10.59
CA PHE A 128 21.63 -0.31 9.50
C PHE A 128 21.55 1.23 9.37
N LEU A 129 21.56 1.97 10.49
CA LEU A 129 21.59 3.44 10.46
C LEU A 129 22.84 3.96 9.75
N PHE A 130 24.02 3.43 10.08
CA PHE A 130 25.25 3.77 9.37
C PHE A 130 25.19 3.39 7.88
N TYR A 131 24.62 2.22 7.57
CA TYR A 131 24.34 1.81 6.19
C TYR A 131 23.44 2.83 5.46
N GLN A 132 22.45 3.41 6.12
CA GLN A 132 21.54 4.38 5.52
C GLN A 132 22.17 5.78 5.38
N GLU A 133 22.90 6.24 6.38
CA GLU A 133 23.49 7.59 6.45
C GLU A 133 24.69 7.77 5.52
N SER A 134 25.44 6.68 5.28
CA SER A 134 26.58 6.73 4.40
C SER A 134 26.14 7.03 2.96
N ALA A 135 26.64 8.09 2.32
CA ALA A 135 26.23 8.44 0.96
C ALA A 135 26.82 7.51 -0.14
N GLY A 136 27.83 6.71 0.20
CA GLY A 136 28.55 5.86 -0.75
C GLY A 136 27.87 4.52 -1.07
N ALA A 137 28.13 4.02 -2.28
CA ALA A 137 27.83 2.63 -2.69
C ALA A 137 28.75 1.62 -2.00
N SER A 138 29.97 2.05 -1.67
CA SER A 138 30.93 1.32 -0.86
C SER A 138 30.97 1.88 0.56
N LEU A 139 31.18 1.00 1.53
CA LEU A 139 31.30 1.30 2.95
C LEU A 139 32.67 0.80 3.43
N SER A 140 33.44 1.64 4.12
CA SER A 140 34.63 1.19 4.85
C SER A 140 34.20 0.44 6.11
N LEU A 141 34.69 -0.80 6.26
CA LEU A 141 34.48 -1.64 7.43
C LEU A 141 35.12 -1.02 8.68
N CYS A 142 36.28 -0.37 8.54
CA CYS A 142 36.92 0.36 9.62
C CYS A 142 36.04 1.51 10.13
N GLU A 143 35.60 2.41 9.25
CA GLU A 143 34.76 3.56 9.64
C GLU A 143 33.42 3.11 10.23
N TRP A 144 32.82 2.07 9.63
CA TRP A 144 31.57 1.50 10.11
C TRP A 144 31.72 0.88 11.50
N TYR A 145 32.80 0.11 11.72
CA TYR A 145 33.10 -0.46 13.03
C TYR A 145 33.34 0.63 14.08
N GLU A 146 34.10 1.67 13.74
CA GLU A 146 34.40 2.76 14.67
C GLU A 146 33.14 3.50 15.12
N SER A 147 32.25 3.82 14.19
CA SER A 147 30.95 4.43 14.48
C SER A 147 30.09 3.51 15.37
N PHE A 148 29.93 2.24 14.98
CA PHE A 148 29.18 1.24 15.74
C PHE A 148 29.73 1.04 17.16
N ALA A 149 31.05 0.94 17.29
CA ALA A 149 31.71 0.76 18.57
C ALA A 149 31.63 2.02 19.45
N SER A 150 31.60 3.21 18.86
CA SER A 150 31.42 4.47 19.60
C SER A 150 30.03 4.52 20.25
N GLU A 151 28.98 4.28 19.48
CA GLU A 151 27.59 4.29 19.95
C GLU A 151 27.36 3.26 21.07
N LEU A 152 27.76 1.99 20.88
CA LEU A 152 27.63 0.97 21.93
C LEU A 152 28.45 1.29 23.19
N LYS A 153 29.57 2.01 23.07
CA LYS A 153 30.36 2.46 24.23
C LYS A 153 29.66 3.59 24.98
N GLU A 154 28.99 4.51 24.28
CA GLU A 154 28.19 5.57 24.89
C GLU A 154 26.94 5.02 25.59
N GLU A 155 26.23 4.07 24.98
CA GLU A 155 25.14 3.34 25.63
C GLU A 155 25.59 2.63 26.91
N ALA A 156 26.74 1.94 26.83
CA ALA A 156 27.31 1.23 27.99
C ALA A 156 27.74 2.18 29.12
N LYS A 157 28.13 3.42 28.81
CA LYS A 157 28.43 4.46 29.81
C LYS A 157 27.14 5.01 30.43
N SER A 158 26.11 5.26 29.63
CA SER A 158 24.80 5.72 30.07
C SER A 158 24.11 4.70 31.00
N ALA A 159 24.19 3.41 30.68
CA ALA A 159 23.66 2.33 31.52
C ALA A 159 24.41 2.19 32.86
N LYS A 160 25.74 2.39 32.88
CA LYS A 160 26.57 2.29 34.10
C LYS A 160 26.29 3.38 35.14
N ASN A 161 25.68 4.50 34.76
CA ASN A 161 25.24 5.53 35.69
C ASN A 161 24.03 5.11 36.54
N SER A 162 23.40 3.96 36.25
CA SER A 162 22.18 3.50 36.94
C SER A 162 22.36 2.30 37.90
N LYS A 163 23.43 1.48 37.81
CA LYS A 163 23.69 0.36 38.75
C LYS A 163 25.11 -0.22 38.62
N SER A 164 25.84 -0.22 39.75
CA SER A 164 26.94 -1.11 40.19
C SER A 164 28.14 -1.41 39.26
N LYS A 165 29.34 -1.28 39.85
CA LYS A 165 30.67 -1.62 39.29
C LYS A 165 30.77 -3.07 38.81
N GLY A 166 31.05 -3.23 37.52
CA GLY A 166 31.72 -4.41 36.96
C GLY A 166 32.86 -3.93 36.06
N ILE A 167 34.10 -4.10 36.51
CA ILE A 167 35.30 -3.83 35.72
C ILE A 167 35.46 -4.99 34.73
N THR A 168 34.80 -4.90 33.57
CA THR A 168 35.19 -5.68 32.41
C THR A 168 36.46 -5.03 31.84
N SER A 169 37.52 -5.83 31.68
CA SER A 169 38.77 -5.36 31.09
C SER A 169 38.50 -4.81 29.68
N ASN A 170 39.11 -3.67 29.33
CA ASN A 170 38.87 -2.99 28.05
C ASN A 170 39.02 -3.92 26.83
N GLY A 171 39.89 -4.94 26.90
CA GLY A 171 40.08 -5.92 25.82
C GLY A 171 38.91 -6.91 25.65
N MET A 172 38.23 -7.30 26.72
CA MET A 172 37.07 -8.21 26.64
C MET A 172 35.84 -7.49 26.09
N LEU A 173 35.68 -6.20 26.41
CA LEU A 173 34.65 -5.33 25.85
C LEU A 173 34.84 -5.13 24.34
N ASP A 174 36.08 -4.87 23.90
CA ASP A 174 36.39 -4.66 22.48
C ASP A 174 36.14 -5.94 21.64
N SER A 175 36.51 -7.11 22.17
CA SER A 175 36.20 -8.39 21.51
C SER A 175 34.70 -8.65 21.41
N ALA A 176 33.93 -8.29 22.45
CA ALA A 176 32.48 -8.45 22.44
C ALA A 176 31.82 -7.53 21.40
N ILE A 177 32.23 -6.27 21.34
CA ILE A 177 31.73 -5.29 20.35
C ILE A 177 32.03 -5.76 18.92
N LYS A 178 33.25 -6.25 18.65
CA LYS A 178 33.61 -6.84 17.35
C LYS A 178 32.69 -7.99 16.96
N SER A 179 32.40 -8.91 17.90
CA SER A 179 31.51 -10.03 17.62
C SER A 179 30.07 -9.61 17.32
N ARG A 180 29.57 -8.57 18.02
CA ARG A 180 28.24 -7.97 17.78
C ARG A 180 28.17 -7.31 16.40
N PHE A 181 29.22 -6.57 16.04
CA PHE A 181 29.34 -5.93 14.74
C PHE A 181 29.35 -6.94 13.60
N VAL A 182 30.19 -7.98 13.68
CA VAL A 182 30.24 -9.04 12.66
C VAL A 182 28.89 -9.75 12.53
N ARG A 183 28.23 -10.04 13.65
CA ARG A 183 26.88 -10.63 13.64
C ARG A 183 25.89 -9.70 12.92
N ALA A 184 25.89 -8.41 13.22
CA ALA A 184 25.02 -7.44 12.56
C ALA A 184 25.25 -7.38 11.04
N LEU A 185 26.52 -7.36 10.61
CA LEU A 185 26.89 -7.40 9.20
C LEU A 185 26.43 -8.69 8.50
N CYS A 186 26.64 -9.85 9.13
CA CYS A 186 26.17 -11.13 8.60
C CYS A 186 24.65 -11.15 8.43
N THR A 187 23.90 -10.57 9.37
CA THR A 187 22.44 -10.45 9.29
C THR A 187 22.01 -9.51 8.16
N LEU A 188 22.61 -8.32 8.06
CA LEU A 188 22.32 -7.38 6.96
C LEU A 188 22.62 -7.98 5.59
N ARG A 189 23.71 -8.76 5.48
CA ARG A 189 24.01 -9.55 4.29
C ARG A 189 22.95 -10.61 4.02
N HIS A 190 22.55 -11.37 5.04
CA HIS A 190 21.53 -12.41 4.89
C HIS A 190 20.19 -11.84 4.42
N TRP A 191 19.85 -10.62 4.85
CA TRP A 191 18.65 -9.91 4.43
C TRP A 191 18.78 -9.14 3.10
N GLY A 192 19.94 -9.23 2.45
CA GLY A 192 20.15 -8.69 1.10
C GLY A 192 20.51 -7.20 1.05
N PHE A 193 20.94 -6.59 2.14
CA PHE A 193 21.43 -5.20 2.14
C PHE A 193 22.87 -5.07 1.65
N LEU A 194 23.68 -6.12 1.81
CA LEU A 194 25.13 -6.11 1.53
C LEU A 194 25.55 -7.18 0.54
N LYS A 195 26.42 -6.81 -0.41
CA LYS A 195 27.13 -7.73 -1.30
C LYS A 195 28.53 -7.98 -0.77
N SER A 196 29.05 -9.19 -0.99
CA SER A 196 30.37 -9.60 -0.49
C SER A 196 31.34 -9.99 -1.59
N ASP A 197 31.05 -9.61 -2.83
CA ASP A 197 31.85 -10.00 -4.01
C ASP A 197 33.07 -9.09 -4.18
N ALA A 198 33.84 -8.87 -3.11
CA ALA A 198 35.21 -8.42 -3.30
C ALA A 198 36.00 -9.60 -3.85
N PRO A 199 36.48 -9.58 -5.12
CA PRO A 199 37.46 -10.56 -5.56
C PRO A 199 38.65 -10.49 -4.60
N CYS A 200 39.24 -11.65 -4.28
CA CYS A 200 40.27 -11.86 -3.25
C CYS A 200 41.50 -10.92 -3.28
N ASN A 201 41.59 -10.01 -4.27
CA ASN A 201 42.70 -9.14 -4.59
C ASN A 201 42.35 -7.62 -4.60
N GLN A 202 41.13 -7.20 -4.21
CA GLN A 202 40.78 -5.78 -4.02
C GLN A 202 40.25 -5.51 -2.61
N GLU A 203 40.78 -4.44 -2.01
CA GLU A 203 40.40 -3.75 -0.76
C GLU A 203 39.47 -4.54 0.19
N GLN A 204 40.09 -5.35 1.05
CA GLN A 204 39.41 -6.15 2.09
C GLN A 204 38.65 -5.31 3.13
N ASP A 205 38.75 -3.99 3.06
CA ASP A 205 38.09 -3.04 3.95
C ASP A 205 36.77 -2.50 3.38
N LEU A 206 36.37 -2.85 2.15
CA LEU A 206 35.16 -2.29 1.53
C LEU A 206 34.02 -3.32 1.43
N MET A 207 32.82 -2.87 1.79
CA MET A 207 31.55 -3.58 1.59
C MET A 207 30.66 -2.81 0.62
N GLU A 208 29.98 -3.51 -0.30
CA GLU A 208 29.11 -2.89 -1.29
C GLU A 208 27.64 -2.96 -0.85
N LYS A 209 26.93 -1.84 -0.97
CA LYS A 209 25.49 -1.75 -0.73
C LYS A 209 24.70 -2.30 -1.91
N LEU A 210 23.70 -3.12 -1.64
CA LEU A 210 22.84 -3.71 -2.67
C LEU A 210 21.56 -2.90 -2.94
N VAL A 211 21.04 -2.22 -1.93
CA VAL A 211 19.73 -1.58 -2.00
C VAL A 211 19.93 -0.07 -2.01
N PHE A 212 19.92 0.51 -3.21
CA PHE A 212 19.75 1.96 -3.38
C PHE A 212 18.26 2.27 -3.29
N ILE A 213 17.90 3.18 -2.38
CA ILE A 213 16.58 3.80 -2.32
C ILE A 213 16.76 5.27 -2.66
#